data_AF-A0A2T0FPR9-F1
#
_entry.id   AF-A0A2T0FPR9-F1
#
_cell.length_a   1.000
_cell.length_b   1.000
_cell.length_c   1.000
_cell.angle_alpha   90.00
_cell.angle_beta   90.00
_cell.angle_gamma   90.00
#
_symmetry.space_group_name_H-M   'P 1'
#
loop_
_entity.id
_entity.type
_entity.pdbx_description
1 polymer ?
#
loop_
_entity_poly.entity_id
_entity_poly.type
_entity_poly.pdbx_seq_one_letter_code
_entity_poly.pdbx_strand_id
1 'polypeptide(L)'
;MEFIENQYLDEIRSTIRARKVPWEGYVRAELLNAEQASLFKTLEKYPVAEWVKPVSENLQQYVSTTMALLSPPSRDDVVRYIALFVGDVITTIPEFTTELLADSRCWPALTALLTKPDEQITILTTRVLAVLANSQIAPVDVIAELVAFLGDKFLTSPNTNLQDIAVQELALLAQTKFYRPVIWEKRSVILPQIIQLAQSPQFGLQVQYYSLLLIWLISYDRTIAKGCISEYNSAQTLLETAKISVKEKIVRVSVATLANYVRFSPHSAIPAIISQRGLQIVNLLSERKWADDELRQDVETLKQQLTDAYNSMTTFDEYYAELKTKRLLWSPTHRSATFWKTYIEEFRSQDWAVLKQLVQLLQTSEEPVTQAVACNDIACIVNTAPQSVTVLNKLGAKIKIMELMNSADPEVRYEALKATQALIGHMFAS
;
A
#
# COMPACT_ATOMS: atom_id res chain seq x y z
N MET A 1 3.01 -21.30 -9.10
CA MET A 1 3.18 -19.86 -9.34
C MET A 1 4.69 -19.66 -9.43
N GLU A 2 5.17 -19.37 -10.63
CA GLU A 2 6.61 -19.36 -10.94
C GLU A 2 7.37 -18.26 -10.21
N PHE A 3 8.66 -18.56 -10.08
CA PHE A 3 9.69 -17.96 -9.25
C PHE A 3 9.66 -16.45 -9.20
N ILE A 4 9.73 -15.94 -7.97
CA ILE A 4 10.30 -14.63 -7.71
C ILE A 4 11.72 -14.64 -8.27
N GLU A 5 11.91 -14.00 -9.42
CA GLU A 5 13.22 -13.74 -10.01
C GLU A 5 13.90 -12.64 -9.19
N ASN A 6 14.84 -13.03 -8.35
CA ASN A 6 15.70 -12.08 -7.66
C ASN A 6 17.14 -12.53 -7.93
N GLN A 7 17.84 -11.74 -8.76
CA GLN A 7 19.19 -12.07 -9.20
C GLN A 7 20.15 -12.29 -8.02
N TYR A 8 20.01 -11.52 -6.95
CA TYR A 8 20.83 -11.65 -5.75
C TYR A 8 20.58 -12.99 -5.02
N LEU A 9 19.33 -13.43 -4.93
CA LEU A 9 18.98 -14.75 -4.40
C LEU A 9 19.57 -15.86 -5.27
N ASP A 10 19.52 -15.71 -6.60
CA ASP A 10 20.08 -16.72 -7.52
C ASP A 10 21.61 -16.78 -7.46
N GLU A 11 22.28 -15.65 -7.26
CA GLU A 11 23.72 -15.59 -6.98
C GLU A 11 24.09 -16.30 -5.67
N ILE A 12 23.30 -16.11 -4.59
CA ILE A 12 23.46 -16.83 -3.33
C ILE A 12 23.28 -18.34 -3.55
N ARG A 13 22.21 -18.74 -4.22
CA ARG A 13 21.91 -20.15 -4.53
C ARG A 13 23.05 -20.79 -5.31
N SER A 14 23.54 -20.13 -6.36
CA SER A 14 24.67 -20.59 -7.18
C SER A 14 25.94 -20.75 -6.34
N THR A 15 26.25 -19.77 -5.50
CA THR A 15 27.43 -19.78 -4.62
C THR A 15 27.40 -20.93 -3.62
N ILE A 16 26.23 -21.21 -3.02
CA ILE A 16 26.07 -22.32 -2.08
C ILE A 16 26.21 -23.66 -2.80
N ARG A 17 25.61 -23.81 -3.99
CA ARG A 17 25.73 -25.04 -4.81
C ARG A 17 27.16 -25.33 -5.22
N ALA A 18 27.97 -24.31 -5.48
CA ALA A 18 29.38 -24.49 -5.87
C ALA A 18 30.26 -25.01 -4.73
N ARG A 19 29.84 -24.86 -3.46
CA ARG A 19 30.60 -25.30 -2.29
C ARG A 19 30.24 -26.73 -1.93
N LYS A 20 31.24 -27.62 -1.96
CA LYS A 20 31.06 -29.02 -1.53
C LYS A 20 30.90 -29.09 -0.02
N VAL A 21 29.87 -29.78 0.43
CA VAL A 21 29.63 -30.06 1.84
C VAL A 21 30.48 -31.27 2.26
N PRO A 22 31.26 -31.19 3.36
CA PRO A 22 32.12 -32.29 3.80
C PRO A 22 31.31 -33.39 4.53
N TRP A 23 30.42 -34.10 3.82
CA TRP A 23 29.51 -35.11 4.38
C TRP A 23 30.19 -36.18 5.25
N GLU A 24 31.38 -36.63 4.87
CA GLU A 24 32.18 -37.62 5.64
C GLU A 24 32.67 -37.07 6.99
N GLY A 25 32.79 -35.75 7.14
CA GLY A 25 33.05 -35.10 8.42
C GLY A 25 31.86 -35.21 9.37
N TYR A 26 30.64 -35.11 8.85
CA TYR A 26 29.41 -35.19 9.64
C TYR A 26 29.09 -36.61 10.07
N VAL A 27 29.42 -37.61 9.25
CA VAL A 27 29.34 -39.02 9.65
C VAL A 27 30.32 -39.32 10.78
N ARG A 28 31.56 -38.82 10.70
CA ARG A 28 32.55 -38.98 11.77
C ARG A 28 32.17 -38.26 13.07
N ALA A 29 31.39 -37.19 12.98
CA ALA A 29 30.87 -36.44 14.11
C ALA A 29 29.55 -37.01 14.68
N GLU A 30 29.09 -38.17 14.17
CA GLU A 30 27.84 -38.83 14.58
C GLU A 30 26.57 -37.97 14.38
N LEU A 31 26.64 -36.96 13.51
CA LEU A 31 25.51 -36.09 13.17
C LEU A 31 24.64 -36.68 12.05
N LEU A 32 25.23 -37.55 11.23
CA LEU A 32 24.58 -38.27 10.14
C LEU A 32 25.05 -39.71 10.13
N ASN A 33 24.18 -40.64 9.70
CA ASN A 33 24.63 -41.97 9.34
C ASN A 33 25.22 -41.98 7.90
N ALA A 34 25.94 -43.06 7.55
CA ALA A 34 26.60 -43.17 6.24
C ALA A 34 25.61 -43.18 5.06
N GLU A 35 24.41 -43.73 5.27
CA GLU A 35 23.35 -43.80 4.25
C GLU A 35 22.79 -42.40 3.94
N GLN A 36 22.46 -41.63 4.99
CA GLN A 36 21.98 -40.25 4.91
C GLN A 36 22.98 -39.33 4.21
N ALA A 37 24.27 -39.45 4.54
CA ALA A 37 25.33 -38.72 3.87
C ALA A 37 25.46 -39.11 2.39
N SER A 38 25.27 -40.39 2.06
CA SER A 38 25.34 -40.89 0.68
C SER A 38 24.19 -40.38 -0.20
N LEU A 39 23.00 -40.19 0.38
CA LEU A 39 21.83 -39.65 -0.34
C LEU A 39 22.12 -38.25 -0.91
N PHE A 40 22.60 -37.32 -0.06
CA PHE A 40 22.92 -35.96 -0.50
C PHE A 40 24.17 -35.90 -1.38
N LYS A 41 25.21 -36.69 -1.06
CA LYS A 41 26.41 -36.81 -1.91
C LYS A 41 26.10 -37.32 -3.33
N THR A 42 25.04 -38.11 -3.48
CA THR A 42 24.58 -38.59 -4.78
C THR A 42 23.81 -37.51 -5.55
N LEU A 43 22.95 -36.74 -4.87
CA LEU A 43 22.22 -35.61 -5.46
C LEU A 43 23.14 -34.51 -6.01
N GLU A 44 24.27 -34.25 -5.35
CA GLU A 44 25.27 -33.26 -5.82
C GLU A 44 25.84 -33.56 -7.22
N LYS A 45 25.67 -34.79 -7.73
CA LYS A 45 26.13 -35.20 -9.07
C LYS A 45 25.13 -34.83 -10.18
N TYR A 46 23.88 -34.57 -9.83
CA TYR A 46 22.80 -34.34 -10.77
C TYR A 46 22.37 -32.86 -10.75
N PRO A 47 21.95 -32.29 -11.89
CA PRO A 47 21.34 -30.96 -11.90
C PRO A 47 20.01 -30.97 -11.15
N VAL A 48 19.62 -29.83 -10.58
CA VAL A 48 18.40 -29.68 -9.75
C VAL A 48 17.13 -30.17 -10.47
N ALA A 49 17.04 -29.94 -11.78
CA ALA A 49 15.91 -30.40 -12.60
C ALA A 49 15.75 -31.93 -12.61
N GLU A 50 16.82 -32.68 -12.35
CA GLU A 50 16.81 -34.14 -12.30
C GLU A 50 16.61 -34.69 -10.88
N TRP A 51 16.50 -33.84 -9.86
CA TRP A 51 16.33 -34.28 -8.46
C TRP A 51 14.97 -34.92 -8.19
N VAL A 52 13.97 -34.67 -9.03
CA VAL A 52 12.59 -35.18 -8.85
C VAL A 52 12.60 -36.70 -8.65
N LYS A 53 13.20 -37.45 -9.58
CA LYS A 53 13.22 -38.92 -9.55
C LYS A 53 13.93 -39.50 -8.30
N PRO A 54 15.20 -39.18 -8.01
CA PRO A 54 15.91 -39.77 -6.88
C PRO A 54 15.29 -39.41 -5.52
N VAL A 55 14.72 -38.21 -5.39
CA VAL A 55 14.06 -37.78 -4.15
C VAL A 55 12.72 -38.50 -3.96
N SER A 56 11.90 -38.62 -5.01
CA SER A 56 10.64 -39.35 -4.93
C SER A 56 10.82 -40.84 -4.61
N GLU A 57 11.89 -41.48 -5.10
CA GLU A 57 12.18 -42.90 -4.83
C GLU A 57 12.55 -43.17 -3.36
N ASN A 58 13.14 -42.19 -2.65
CA ASN A 58 13.61 -42.33 -1.26
C ASN A 58 13.03 -41.26 -0.32
N LEU A 59 11.76 -40.91 -0.53
CA LEU A 59 11.10 -39.75 0.08
C LEU A 59 11.28 -39.63 1.60
N GLN A 60 10.96 -40.70 2.34
CA GLN A 60 11.02 -40.72 3.80
C GLN A 60 12.44 -40.52 4.34
N GLN A 61 13.45 -41.03 3.63
CA GLN A 61 14.84 -40.86 4.03
C GLN A 61 15.30 -39.42 3.81
N TYR A 62 14.90 -38.77 2.71
CA TYR A 62 15.20 -37.36 2.48
C TYR A 62 14.51 -36.45 3.50
N VAL A 63 13.23 -36.69 3.80
CA VAL A 63 12.49 -35.90 4.81
C VAL A 63 13.11 -36.06 6.19
N SER A 64 13.35 -37.30 6.64
CA SER A 64 13.94 -37.56 7.96
C SER A 64 15.35 -36.97 8.09
N THR A 65 16.17 -37.04 7.05
CA THR A 65 17.52 -36.46 7.04
C THR A 65 17.47 -34.93 7.04
N THR A 66 16.55 -34.35 6.27
CA THR A 66 16.32 -32.89 6.25
C THR A 66 15.94 -32.40 7.64
N MET A 67 15.01 -33.07 8.31
CA MET A 67 14.58 -32.70 9.67
C MET A 67 15.69 -32.86 10.72
N ALA A 68 16.52 -33.90 10.60
CA ALA A 68 17.68 -34.09 11.47
C ALA A 68 18.70 -32.95 11.29
N LEU A 69 18.91 -32.49 10.06
CA LEU A 69 19.90 -31.45 9.76
C LEU A 69 19.41 -30.02 9.98
N LEU A 70 18.10 -29.77 9.89
CA LEU A 70 17.53 -28.47 10.26
C LEU A 70 17.56 -28.23 11.78
N SER A 71 17.56 -29.31 12.57
CA SER A 71 17.62 -29.25 14.04
C SER A 71 19.08 -29.11 14.52
N PRO A 72 19.35 -28.36 15.62
CA PRO A 72 20.68 -28.32 16.23
C PRO A 72 21.17 -29.72 16.65
N PRO A 73 22.50 -30.00 16.62
CA PRO A 73 23.63 -29.06 16.54
C PRO A 73 24.27 -28.92 15.14
N SER A 74 23.48 -28.83 14.07
CA SER A 74 24.00 -28.66 12.71
C SER A 74 24.78 -27.35 12.49
N ARG A 75 25.92 -27.47 11.79
CA ARG A 75 26.75 -26.34 11.40
C ARG A 75 26.09 -25.50 10.29
N ASP A 76 26.43 -24.22 10.26
CA ASP A 76 25.83 -23.26 9.32
C ASP A 76 26.04 -23.62 7.84
N ASP A 77 27.17 -24.25 7.47
CA ASP A 77 27.39 -24.69 6.08
C ASP A 77 26.39 -25.77 5.63
N VAL A 78 26.04 -26.71 6.51
CA VAL A 78 25.03 -27.72 6.22
C VAL A 78 23.63 -27.11 6.26
N VAL A 79 23.33 -26.27 7.25
CA VAL A 79 22.02 -25.62 7.34
C VAL A 79 21.73 -24.78 6.09
N ARG A 80 22.72 -24.03 5.56
CA ARG A 80 22.58 -23.31 4.28
C ARG A 80 22.24 -24.24 3.13
N TYR A 81 22.97 -25.34 2.99
CA TYR A 81 22.74 -26.31 1.92
C TYR A 81 21.36 -26.98 2.04
N ILE A 82 20.95 -27.34 3.25
CA ILE A 82 19.66 -27.98 3.49
C ILE A 82 18.50 -27.01 3.29
N ALA A 83 18.60 -25.76 3.75
CA ALA A 83 17.59 -24.74 3.47
C ALA A 83 17.45 -24.48 1.96
N LEU A 84 18.56 -24.46 1.22
CA LEU A 84 18.56 -24.38 -0.23
C LEU A 84 17.85 -25.59 -0.87
N PHE A 85 18.24 -26.82 -0.47
CA PHE A 85 17.64 -28.05 -0.96
C PHE A 85 16.13 -28.08 -0.74
N VAL A 86 15.67 -27.73 0.46
CA VAL A 86 14.25 -27.65 0.78
C VAL A 86 13.57 -26.64 -0.14
N GLY A 87 14.13 -25.44 -0.32
CA GLY A 87 13.57 -24.44 -1.22
C GLY A 87 13.41 -24.89 -2.67
N ASP A 88 14.36 -25.69 -3.18
CA ASP A 88 14.31 -26.23 -4.54
C ASP A 88 13.27 -27.36 -4.68
N VAL A 89 13.15 -28.23 -3.67
CA VAL A 89 12.31 -29.42 -3.71
C VAL A 89 10.85 -29.13 -3.39
N ILE A 90 10.55 -28.20 -2.47
CA ILE A 90 9.17 -27.96 -2.02
C ILE A 90 8.23 -27.43 -3.11
N THR A 91 8.80 -26.84 -4.17
CA THR A 91 8.05 -26.34 -5.32
C THR A 91 7.92 -27.36 -6.44
N THR A 92 8.81 -28.34 -6.50
CA THR A 92 8.92 -29.30 -7.61
C THR A 92 8.39 -30.69 -7.26
N ILE A 93 8.41 -31.07 -5.98
CA ILE A 93 7.99 -32.38 -5.48
C ILE A 93 6.93 -32.21 -4.38
N PRO A 94 5.62 -32.16 -4.73
CA PRO A 94 4.55 -31.95 -3.76
C PRO A 94 4.46 -33.03 -2.66
N GLU A 95 4.85 -34.27 -2.96
CA GLU A 95 4.89 -35.37 -2.00
C GLU A 95 5.89 -35.10 -0.87
N PHE A 96 7.05 -34.50 -1.21
CA PHE A 96 8.06 -34.12 -0.22
C PHE A 96 7.54 -33.02 0.70
N THR A 97 6.88 -32.01 0.14
CA THR A 97 6.24 -30.94 0.91
C THR A 97 5.21 -31.48 1.88
N THR A 98 4.37 -32.42 1.44
CA THR A 98 3.32 -33.02 2.28
C THR A 98 3.92 -33.82 3.44
N GLU A 99 4.92 -34.65 3.17
CA GLU A 99 5.58 -35.48 4.19
C GLU A 99 6.39 -34.62 5.18
N LEU A 100 7.06 -33.58 4.69
CA LEU A 100 7.81 -32.63 5.52
C LEU A 100 6.87 -31.90 6.50
N LEU A 101 5.71 -31.44 6.02
CA LEU A 101 4.72 -30.73 6.83
C LEU A 101 3.94 -31.65 7.78
N ALA A 102 3.92 -32.96 7.53
CA ALA A 102 3.38 -33.94 8.47
C ALA A 102 4.22 -34.07 9.75
N ASP A 103 5.52 -33.73 9.70
CA ASP A 103 6.36 -33.66 10.89
C ASP A 103 6.09 -32.37 11.68
N SER A 104 5.53 -32.54 12.88
CA SER A 104 5.24 -31.43 13.82
C SER A 104 6.44 -30.53 14.14
N ARG A 105 7.68 -31.01 13.93
CA ARG A 105 8.92 -30.26 14.17
C ARG A 105 9.29 -29.34 13.01
N CYS A 106 8.66 -29.47 11.84
CA CYS A 106 8.98 -28.70 10.63
C CYS A 106 8.94 -27.20 10.89
N TRP A 107 7.80 -26.69 11.37
CA TRP A 107 7.66 -25.26 11.63
C TRP A 107 8.61 -24.74 12.71
N PRO A 108 8.68 -25.33 13.93
CA PRO A 108 9.62 -24.86 14.94
C PRO A 108 11.09 -24.89 14.49
N ALA A 109 11.50 -25.93 13.75
CA ALA A 109 12.88 -26.06 13.26
C ALA A 109 13.22 -24.94 12.28
N LEU A 110 12.34 -24.66 11.32
CA LEU A 110 12.56 -23.58 10.35
C LEU A 110 12.48 -22.19 11.00
N THR A 111 11.51 -21.96 11.88
CA THR A 111 11.38 -20.69 12.60
C THR A 111 12.62 -20.39 13.43
N ALA A 112 13.20 -21.39 14.11
CA ALA A 112 14.43 -21.22 14.88
C ALA A 112 15.61 -20.74 14.03
N LEU A 113 15.65 -21.07 12.72
CA LEU A 113 16.71 -20.61 11.82
C LEU A 113 16.67 -19.10 11.54
N LEU A 114 15.53 -18.42 11.73
CA LEU A 114 15.43 -16.96 11.62
C LEU A 114 16.28 -16.23 12.69
N THR A 115 16.59 -16.91 13.80
CA THR A 115 17.40 -16.34 14.88
C THR A 115 18.91 -16.45 14.63
N LYS A 116 19.34 -17.22 13.61
CA LYS A 116 20.76 -17.37 13.30
C LYS A 116 21.35 -16.04 12.78
N PRO A 117 22.61 -15.74 13.13
CA PRO A 117 23.27 -14.51 12.66
C PRO A 117 23.64 -14.55 11.17
N ASP A 118 23.61 -15.73 10.55
CA ASP A 118 23.98 -15.89 9.15
C ASP A 118 22.89 -15.40 8.19
N GLU A 119 23.20 -14.34 7.45
CA GLU A 119 22.26 -13.71 6.52
C GLU A 119 21.76 -14.67 5.43
N GLN A 120 22.64 -15.52 4.87
CA GLN A 120 22.25 -16.47 3.81
C GLN A 120 21.26 -17.52 4.33
N ILE A 121 21.45 -18.02 5.56
CA ILE A 121 20.49 -18.91 6.21
C ILE A 121 19.14 -18.21 6.34
N THR A 122 19.13 -16.98 6.86
CA THR A 122 17.86 -16.26 7.07
C THR A 122 17.14 -15.97 5.76
N ILE A 123 17.84 -15.58 4.69
CA ILE A 123 17.27 -15.36 3.35
C ILE A 123 16.62 -16.64 2.79
N LEU A 124 17.31 -17.78 2.87
CA LEU A 124 16.78 -19.04 2.38
C LEU A 124 15.59 -19.51 3.24
N THR A 125 15.68 -19.32 4.54
CA THR A 125 14.65 -19.74 5.51
C THR A 125 13.36 -18.95 5.33
N THR A 126 13.43 -17.62 5.20
CA THR A 126 12.23 -16.79 4.99
C THR A 126 11.48 -17.21 3.72
N ARG A 127 12.22 -17.50 2.65
CA ARG A 127 11.67 -18.06 1.40
C ARG A 127 10.98 -19.40 1.62
N VAL A 128 11.66 -20.35 2.26
CA VAL A 128 11.11 -21.68 2.53
C VAL A 128 9.82 -21.57 3.34
N LEU A 129 9.84 -20.79 4.43
CA LEU A 129 8.68 -20.56 5.27
C LEU A 129 7.52 -19.94 4.48
N ALA A 130 7.76 -18.92 3.66
CA ALA A 130 6.71 -18.27 2.87
C ALA A 130 6.09 -19.21 1.83
N VAL A 131 6.90 -20.03 1.16
CA VAL A 131 6.42 -21.01 0.17
C VAL A 131 5.63 -22.15 0.82
N LEU A 132 6.13 -22.70 1.93
CA LEU A 132 5.43 -23.73 2.69
C LEU A 132 4.09 -23.21 3.23
N ALA A 133 4.08 -21.99 3.77
CA ALA A 133 2.88 -21.34 4.30
C ALA A 133 1.79 -21.11 3.24
N ASN A 134 2.16 -20.96 1.98
CA ASN A 134 1.20 -20.84 0.87
C ASN A 134 0.74 -22.21 0.35
N SER A 135 1.47 -23.29 0.68
CA SER A 135 1.12 -24.67 0.32
C SER A 135 0.16 -25.29 1.34
N GLN A 136 0.42 -25.07 2.63
CA GLN A 136 -0.46 -25.45 3.73
C GLN A 136 -0.50 -24.32 4.75
N ILE A 137 -1.68 -24.07 5.33
CA ILE A 137 -1.84 -23.03 6.35
C ILE A 137 -0.90 -23.31 7.52
N ALA A 138 0.04 -22.40 7.74
CA ALA A 138 0.99 -22.44 8.83
C ALA A 138 0.36 -21.91 10.14
N PRO A 139 0.91 -22.30 11.30
CA PRO A 139 0.55 -21.70 12.57
C PRO A 139 0.73 -20.17 12.59
N VAL A 140 -0.18 -19.46 13.28
CA VAL A 140 -0.22 -17.99 13.29
C VAL A 140 1.04 -17.39 13.92
N ASP A 141 1.58 -18.02 14.95
CA ASP A 141 2.82 -17.65 15.63
C ASP A 141 4.03 -17.67 14.68
N VAL A 142 4.13 -18.71 13.85
CA VAL A 142 5.18 -18.84 12.84
C VAL A 142 5.10 -17.70 11.82
N ILE A 143 3.89 -17.38 11.35
CA ILE A 143 3.69 -16.29 10.39
C ILE A 143 3.93 -14.93 11.04
N ALA A 144 3.52 -14.74 12.29
CA ALA A 144 3.78 -13.51 13.03
C ALA A 144 5.28 -13.27 13.21
N GLU A 145 6.05 -14.32 13.51
CA GLU A 145 7.51 -14.25 13.63
C GLU A 145 8.18 -13.98 12.27
N LEU A 146 7.75 -14.66 11.21
CA LEU A 146 8.25 -14.41 9.85
C LEU A 146 7.96 -12.98 9.39
N VAL A 147 6.72 -12.50 9.55
CA VAL A 147 6.31 -11.14 9.18
C VAL A 147 7.10 -10.11 9.99
N ALA A 148 7.29 -10.34 11.30
CA ALA A 148 8.11 -9.48 12.15
C ALA A 148 9.57 -9.45 11.66
N PHE A 149 10.16 -10.59 11.36
CA PHE A 149 11.53 -10.68 10.84
C PHE A 149 11.69 -9.93 9.51
N LEU A 150 10.79 -10.16 8.55
CA LEU A 150 10.79 -9.47 7.26
C LEU A 150 10.66 -7.96 7.41
N GLY A 151 9.76 -7.50 8.30
CA GLY A 151 9.59 -6.08 8.59
C GLY A 151 10.80 -5.45 9.27
N ASP A 152 11.26 -6.05 10.37
CA ASP A 152 12.22 -5.45 11.29
C ASP A 152 13.68 -5.59 10.81
N LYS A 153 13.99 -6.61 9.99
CA LYS A 153 15.35 -6.89 9.52
C LYS A 153 15.57 -6.62 8.04
N PHE A 154 14.62 -7.00 7.18
CA PHE A 154 14.84 -6.94 5.73
C PHE A 154 14.30 -5.64 5.12
N LEU A 155 13.06 -5.24 5.43
CA LEU A 155 12.49 -3.99 4.91
C LEU A 155 13.23 -2.74 5.41
N THR A 156 13.70 -2.75 6.66
CA THR A 156 14.46 -1.64 7.25
C THR A 156 15.95 -1.66 6.90
N SER A 157 16.42 -2.70 6.21
CA SER A 157 17.82 -2.83 5.82
C SER A 157 18.20 -1.77 4.79
N PRO A 158 19.44 -1.23 4.80
CA PRO A 158 19.95 -0.40 3.71
C PRO A 158 20.17 -1.21 2.41
N ASN A 159 20.18 -2.54 2.47
CA ASN A 159 20.38 -3.39 1.30
C ASN A 159 19.07 -3.53 0.51
N THR A 160 19.03 -2.94 -0.68
CA THR A 160 17.87 -2.97 -1.58
C THR A 160 17.48 -4.39 -1.99
N ASN A 161 18.42 -5.34 -2.05
CA ASN A 161 18.11 -6.73 -2.38
C ASN A 161 17.33 -7.42 -1.24
N LEU A 162 17.62 -7.10 0.02
CA LEU A 162 16.87 -7.62 1.17
C LEU A 162 15.47 -7.00 1.22
N GLN A 163 15.36 -5.70 0.95
CA GLN A 163 14.07 -5.03 0.82
C GLN A 163 13.23 -5.71 -0.28
N ASP A 164 13.80 -5.96 -1.46
CA ASP A 164 13.13 -6.65 -2.56
C ASP A 164 12.64 -8.04 -2.15
N ILE A 165 13.51 -8.86 -1.55
CA ILE A 165 13.13 -10.19 -1.03
C ILE A 165 11.96 -10.05 -0.06
N ALA A 166 12.02 -9.14 0.90
CA ALA A 166 10.95 -8.99 1.90
C ALA A 166 9.61 -8.56 1.30
N VAL A 167 9.61 -7.61 0.36
CA VAL A 167 8.38 -7.21 -0.33
C VAL A 167 7.77 -8.41 -1.06
N GLN A 168 8.61 -9.20 -1.73
CA GLN A 168 8.16 -10.36 -2.50
C GLN A 168 7.63 -11.49 -1.60
N GLU A 169 8.28 -11.79 -0.48
CA GLU A 169 7.76 -12.76 0.50
C GLU A 169 6.46 -12.29 1.16
N LEU A 170 6.38 -11.02 1.55
CA LEU A 170 5.15 -10.46 2.12
C LEU A 170 4.00 -10.50 1.13
N ALA A 171 4.26 -10.20 -0.15
CA ALA A 171 3.27 -10.30 -1.22
C ALA A 171 2.83 -11.76 -1.42
N LEU A 172 3.74 -12.73 -1.37
CA LEU A 172 3.42 -14.16 -1.43
C LEU A 172 2.51 -14.58 -0.27
N LEU A 173 2.85 -14.20 0.96
CA LEU A 173 2.02 -14.47 2.14
C LEU A 173 0.63 -13.83 2.02
N ALA A 174 0.54 -12.60 1.53
CA ALA A 174 -0.73 -11.88 1.39
C ALA A 174 -1.71 -12.50 0.36
N GLN A 175 -1.24 -13.41 -0.49
CA GLN A 175 -2.12 -14.20 -1.37
C GLN A 175 -3.09 -15.04 -0.54
N THR A 176 -2.60 -15.60 0.56
CA THR A 176 -3.42 -16.33 1.53
C THR A 176 -4.17 -15.34 2.42
N LYS A 177 -5.50 -15.31 2.29
CA LYS A 177 -6.38 -14.37 3.02
C LYS A 177 -6.18 -14.41 4.54
N PHE A 178 -5.88 -15.60 5.08
CA PHE A 178 -5.67 -15.84 6.51
C PHE A 178 -4.48 -15.06 7.09
N TYR A 179 -3.45 -14.75 6.29
CA TYR A 179 -2.25 -14.05 6.78
C TYR A 179 -2.34 -12.52 6.71
N ARG A 180 -3.34 -11.97 6.00
CA ARG A 180 -3.48 -10.51 5.82
C ARG A 180 -3.65 -9.76 7.15
N PRO A 181 -4.46 -10.23 8.12
CA PRO A 181 -4.53 -9.60 9.44
C PRO A 181 -3.18 -9.61 10.18
N VAL A 182 -2.42 -10.70 10.08
CA VAL A 182 -1.10 -10.82 10.73
C VAL A 182 -0.09 -9.82 10.13
N ILE A 183 -0.10 -9.65 8.81
CA ILE A 183 0.69 -8.61 8.14
C ILE A 183 0.27 -7.22 8.63
N TRP A 184 -1.04 -6.99 8.80
CA TRP A 184 -1.58 -5.72 9.26
C TRP A 184 -1.25 -5.39 10.73
N GLU A 185 -1.08 -6.39 11.59
CA GLU A 185 -0.63 -6.16 12.98
C GLU A 185 0.72 -5.44 13.04
N LYS A 186 1.61 -5.72 12.08
CA LYS A 186 2.94 -5.09 11.95
C LYS A 186 2.97 -3.88 11.01
N ARG A 187 1.81 -3.30 10.69
CA ARG A 187 1.67 -2.19 9.74
C ARG A 187 2.53 -0.97 10.03
N SER A 188 2.81 -0.65 11.29
CA SER A 188 3.60 0.51 11.69
C SER A 188 5.04 0.47 11.17
N VAL A 189 5.58 -0.73 10.95
CA VAL A 189 6.90 -0.94 10.36
C VAL A 189 6.78 -1.18 8.86
N ILE A 190 5.84 -2.03 8.44
CA ILE A 190 5.72 -2.49 7.05
C ILE A 190 5.22 -1.38 6.13
N LEU A 191 4.06 -0.77 6.41
CA LEU A 191 3.39 0.11 5.45
C LEU A 191 4.22 1.35 5.06
N PRO A 192 4.90 2.05 5.97
CA PRO A 192 5.75 3.19 5.59
C PRO A 192 6.84 2.80 4.57
N GLN A 193 7.50 1.65 4.77
CA GLN A 193 8.53 1.15 3.86
C GLN A 193 7.92 0.76 2.52
N ILE A 194 6.81 0.03 2.51
CA ILE A 194 6.11 -0.38 1.29
C ILE A 194 5.64 0.82 0.46
N ILE A 195 5.12 1.87 1.12
CA ILE A 195 4.69 3.10 0.45
C ILE A 195 5.89 3.82 -0.17
N GLN A 196 7.01 3.92 0.55
CA GLN A 196 8.24 4.52 0.03
C GLN A 196 8.78 3.77 -1.20
N LEU A 197 8.81 2.43 -1.12
CA LEU A 197 9.25 1.56 -2.22
C LEU A 197 8.30 1.64 -3.43
N ALA A 198 6.99 1.79 -3.20
CA ALA A 198 6.01 1.98 -4.27
C ALA A 198 6.17 3.33 -5.01
N GLN A 199 6.60 4.39 -4.31
CA GLN A 199 6.76 5.72 -4.92
C GLN A 199 8.08 5.90 -5.67
N SER A 200 9.16 5.24 -5.22
CA SER A 200 10.50 5.50 -5.74
C SER A 200 10.84 4.60 -6.94
N PRO A 201 11.03 5.18 -8.15
CA PRO A 201 11.45 4.42 -9.33
C PRO A 201 12.87 3.84 -9.21
N GLN A 202 13.65 4.29 -8.21
CA GLN A 202 15.05 3.96 -8.04
C GLN A 202 15.26 2.50 -7.60
N PHE A 203 14.26 1.88 -6.96
CA PHE A 203 14.31 0.49 -6.50
C PHE A 203 13.98 -0.53 -7.59
N GLY A 204 13.77 -0.07 -8.83
CA GLY A 204 13.41 -0.92 -9.95
C GLY A 204 11.92 -1.24 -10.03
N LEU A 205 11.47 -1.56 -11.25
CA LEU A 205 10.05 -1.77 -11.55
C LEU A 205 9.45 -2.99 -10.85
N GLN A 206 10.27 -3.96 -10.47
CA GLN A 206 9.83 -5.18 -9.80
C GLN A 206 9.44 -4.90 -8.35
N VAL A 207 10.33 -4.27 -7.58
CA VAL A 207 10.06 -3.85 -6.19
C VAL A 207 8.82 -2.97 -6.12
N GLN A 208 8.72 -2.00 -7.05
CA GLN A 208 7.55 -1.13 -7.14
C GLN A 208 6.26 -1.94 -7.36
N TYR A 209 6.28 -2.89 -8.31
CA TYR A 209 5.13 -3.74 -8.60
C TYR A 209 4.71 -4.58 -7.39
N TYR A 210 5.65 -5.29 -6.75
CA TYR A 210 5.32 -6.15 -5.61
C TYR A 210 4.89 -5.35 -4.37
N SER A 211 5.42 -4.13 -4.20
CA SER A 211 4.98 -3.21 -3.14
C SER A 211 3.52 -2.83 -3.32
N LEU A 212 3.14 -2.46 -4.55
CA LEU A 212 1.75 -2.16 -4.89
C LEU A 212 0.85 -3.41 -4.84
N LEU A 213 1.37 -4.57 -5.26
CA LEU A 213 0.66 -5.85 -5.19
C LEU A 213 0.33 -6.22 -3.75
N LEU A 214 1.26 -6.01 -2.81
CA LEU A 214 1.01 -6.23 -1.39
C LEU A 214 -0.15 -5.35 -0.89
N ILE A 215 -0.13 -4.04 -1.19
CA ILE A 215 -1.22 -3.13 -0.81
C ILE A 215 -2.54 -3.59 -1.44
N TRP A 216 -2.53 -3.98 -2.72
CA TRP A 216 -3.70 -4.50 -3.41
C TRP A 216 -4.26 -5.76 -2.73
N LEU A 217 -3.41 -6.74 -2.38
CA LEU A 217 -3.83 -7.98 -1.75
C LEU A 217 -4.48 -7.75 -0.38
N ILE A 218 -3.91 -6.86 0.44
CA ILE A 218 -4.47 -6.54 1.76
C ILE A 218 -5.71 -5.62 1.66
N SER A 219 -5.88 -4.86 0.57
CA SER A 219 -7.03 -3.95 0.36
C SER A 219 -8.39 -4.65 0.25
N TYR A 220 -8.41 -5.98 0.07
CA TYR A 220 -9.63 -6.77 0.06
C TYR A 220 -10.29 -6.89 1.44
N ASP A 221 -9.55 -6.65 2.51
CA ASP A 221 -10.12 -6.59 3.86
C ASP A 221 -10.57 -5.15 4.16
N ARG A 222 -11.84 -4.98 4.56
CA ARG A 222 -12.45 -3.67 4.81
C ARG A 222 -11.74 -2.89 5.91
N THR A 223 -11.33 -3.56 6.99
CA THR A 223 -10.69 -2.91 8.13
C THR A 223 -9.29 -2.45 7.76
N ILE A 224 -8.54 -3.31 7.06
CA ILE A 224 -7.19 -3.01 6.58
C ILE A 224 -7.25 -1.87 5.54
N ALA A 225 -8.14 -1.95 4.55
CA ALA A 225 -8.31 -0.91 3.54
C ALA A 225 -8.60 0.46 4.17
N LYS A 226 -9.51 0.52 5.15
CA LYS A 226 -9.80 1.76 5.88
C LYS A 226 -8.54 2.31 6.57
N GLY A 227 -7.76 1.46 7.23
CA GLY A 227 -6.51 1.86 7.87
C GLY A 227 -5.46 2.33 6.87
N CYS A 228 -5.28 1.63 5.74
CA CYS A 228 -4.36 2.05 4.68
C CYS A 228 -4.68 3.46 4.15
N ILE A 229 -5.97 3.82 4.08
CA ILE A 229 -6.42 5.15 3.63
C ILE A 229 -6.20 6.18 4.74
N SER A 230 -6.71 5.91 5.95
CA SER A 230 -6.80 6.91 7.02
C SER A 230 -5.51 7.09 7.82
N GLU A 231 -4.75 6.03 8.08
CA GLU A 231 -3.50 6.07 8.87
C GLU A 231 -2.27 6.38 8.01
N TYR A 232 -2.26 5.92 6.76
CA TYR A 232 -1.06 5.96 5.90
C TYR A 232 -1.22 6.75 4.61
N ASN A 233 -2.40 7.32 4.35
CA ASN A 233 -2.68 8.11 3.16
C ASN A 233 -2.30 7.41 1.83
N SER A 234 -2.43 6.08 1.78
CA SER A 234 -1.97 5.29 0.63
C SER A 234 -2.71 5.62 -0.68
N ALA A 235 -3.91 6.20 -0.60
CA ALA A 235 -4.65 6.66 -1.77
C ALA A 235 -3.85 7.69 -2.59
N GLN A 236 -3.12 8.59 -1.93
CA GLN A 236 -2.30 9.59 -2.60
C GLN A 236 -1.17 8.95 -3.39
N THR A 237 -0.44 8.04 -2.74
CA THR A 237 0.63 7.27 -3.35
C THR A 237 0.14 6.53 -4.58
N LEU A 238 -1.01 5.87 -4.51
CA LEU A 238 -1.60 5.13 -5.63
C LEU A 238 -1.98 6.05 -6.80
N LEU A 239 -2.59 7.21 -6.52
CA LEU A 239 -2.94 8.21 -7.53
C LEU A 239 -1.71 8.78 -8.24
N GLU A 240 -0.68 9.16 -7.48
CA GLU A 240 0.57 9.70 -8.01
C GLU A 240 1.32 8.65 -8.85
N THR A 241 1.40 7.42 -8.34
CA THR A 241 2.06 6.31 -9.03
C THR A 241 1.34 5.96 -10.34
N ALA A 242 0.00 5.90 -10.33
CA ALA A 242 -0.79 5.67 -11.53
C ALA A 242 -0.63 6.79 -12.56
N LYS A 243 -0.56 8.06 -12.11
CA LYS A 243 -0.41 9.22 -13.00
C LYS A 243 0.95 9.23 -13.71
N ILE A 244 2.03 8.99 -12.97
CA ILE A 244 3.41 9.13 -13.44
C ILE A 244 3.88 7.89 -14.21
N SER A 245 3.40 6.70 -13.83
CA SER A 245 3.89 5.47 -14.45
C SER A 245 3.50 5.35 -15.92
N VAL A 246 4.48 4.93 -16.72
CA VAL A 246 4.32 4.53 -18.13
C VAL A 246 4.12 3.02 -18.29
N LYS A 247 4.32 2.24 -17.21
CA LYS A 247 4.22 0.78 -17.25
C LYS A 247 2.80 0.38 -16.88
N GLU A 248 2.09 -0.19 -17.85
CA GLU A 248 0.68 -0.56 -17.72
C GLU A 248 0.41 -1.45 -16.49
N LYS A 249 1.27 -2.43 -16.20
CA LYS A 249 1.14 -3.29 -15.01
C LYS A 249 1.12 -2.53 -13.67
N ILE A 250 1.85 -1.42 -13.58
CA ILE A 250 1.92 -0.56 -12.38
C ILE A 250 0.65 0.26 -12.25
N VAL A 251 0.15 0.80 -13.37
CA VAL A 251 -1.10 1.53 -13.41
C VAL A 251 -2.26 0.59 -13.07
N ARG A 252 -2.28 -0.62 -13.67
CA ARG A 252 -3.26 -1.68 -13.41
C ARG A 252 -3.43 -1.97 -11.92
N VAL A 253 -2.34 -2.29 -11.22
CA VAL A 253 -2.41 -2.61 -9.78
C VAL A 253 -2.79 -1.39 -8.93
N SER A 254 -2.32 -0.19 -9.30
CA SER A 254 -2.64 1.04 -8.56
C SER A 254 -4.13 1.38 -8.66
N VAL A 255 -4.68 1.33 -9.87
CA VAL A 255 -6.10 1.58 -10.16
C VAL A 255 -6.97 0.49 -9.52
N ALA A 256 -6.58 -0.79 -9.63
CA ALA A 256 -7.29 -1.89 -8.97
C ALA A 256 -7.37 -1.70 -7.44
N THR A 257 -6.30 -1.21 -6.83
CA THR A 257 -6.25 -0.93 -5.39
C THR A 257 -7.19 0.22 -5.02
N LEU A 258 -7.20 1.30 -5.81
CA LEU A 258 -8.15 2.40 -5.63
C LEU A 258 -9.60 1.92 -5.80
N ALA A 259 -9.88 1.06 -6.78
CA ALA A 259 -11.19 0.46 -6.98
C ALA A 259 -11.63 -0.39 -5.78
N ASN A 260 -10.71 -1.20 -5.23
CA ASN A 260 -10.96 -1.95 -3.99
C ASN A 260 -11.27 -1.04 -2.81
N TYR A 261 -10.51 0.05 -2.64
CA TYR A 261 -10.78 1.03 -1.58
C TYR A 261 -12.18 1.63 -1.69
N VAL A 262 -12.60 2.05 -2.88
CA VAL A 262 -13.96 2.56 -3.11
C VAL A 262 -15.02 1.48 -2.89
N ARG A 263 -14.75 0.25 -3.34
CA ARG A 263 -15.68 -0.88 -3.19
C ARG A 263 -15.90 -1.30 -1.74
N PHE A 264 -14.83 -1.44 -0.95
CA PHE A 264 -14.91 -2.00 0.41
C PHE A 264 -15.07 -0.91 1.49
N SER A 265 -14.56 0.30 1.25
CA SER A 265 -14.56 1.41 2.21
C SER A 265 -14.95 2.76 1.57
N PRO A 266 -16.13 2.86 0.91
CA PRO A 266 -16.52 4.06 0.15
C PRO A 266 -16.51 5.34 0.99
N HIS A 267 -17.03 5.29 2.23
CA HIS A 267 -17.11 6.46 3.11
C HIS A 267 -15.75 7.06 3.50
N SER A 268 -14.67 6.27 3.48
CA SER A 268 -13.31 6.78 3.77
C SER A 268 -12.52 7.01 2.48
N ALA A 269 -12.69 6.14 1.48
CA ALA A 269 -11.95 6.20 0.22
C ALA A 269 -12.37 7.38 -0.65
N ILE A 270 -13.67 7.57 -0.87
CA ILE A 270 -14.18 8.58 -1.81
C ILE A 270 -13.75 10.00 -1.40
N PRO A 271 -13.95 10.45 -0.13
CA PRO A 271 -13.50 11.78 0.27
C PRO A 271 -11.98 11.94 0.16
N ALA A 272 -11.22 10.92 0.56
CA ALA A 272 -9.75 10.95 0.48
C ALA A 272 -9.28 11.10 -0.98
N ILE A 273 -9.81 10.30 -1.90
CA ILE A 273 -9.47 10.34 -3.33
C ILE A 273 -9.87 11.68 -3.95
N ILE A 274 -11.08 12.18 -3.67
CA ILE A 274 -11.56 13.46 -4.21
C ILE A 274 -10.69 14.63 -3.72
N SER A 275 -10.37 14.67 -2.42
CA SER A 275 -9.55 15.74 -1.83
C SER A 275 -8.16 15.86 -2.48
N GLN A 276 -7.64 14.77 -3.03
CA GLN A 276 -6.32 14.68 -3.67
C GLN A 276 -6.37 14.84 -5.19
N ARG A 277 -7.44 15.48 -5.71
CA ARG A 277 -7.68 15.66 -7.15
C ARG A 277 -7.81 14.33 -7.91
N GLY A 278 -8.24 13.26 -7.23
CA GLY A 278 -8.36 11.93 -7.80
C GLY A 278 -9.26 11.89 -9.04
N LEU A 279 -10.37 12.64 -9.05
CA LEU A 279 -11.25 12.71 -10.23
C LEU A 279 -10.53 13.27 -11.47
N GLN A 280 -9.68 14.29 -11.31
CA GLN A 280 -8.88 14.84 -12.41
C GLN A 280 -7.88 13.80 -12.93
N ILE A 281 -7.22 13.08 -12.01
CA ILE A 281 -6.25 12.04 -12.38
C ILE A 281 -6.94 10.88 -13.09
N VAL A 282 -8.08 10.41 -12.59
CA VAL A 282 -8.85 9.32 -13.22
C VAL A 282 -9.36 9.72 -14.60
N ASN A 283 -9.79 10.97 -14.80
CA ASN A 283 -10.15 11.48 -16.12
C ASN A 283 -8.96 11.44 -17.09
N LEU A 284 -7.78 11.92 -16.66
CA LEU A 284 -6.55 11.82 -17.46
C LEU A 284 -6.18 10.38 -17.79
N LEU A 285 -6.39 9.43 -16.87
CA LEU A 285 -6.17 8.01 -17.12
C LEU A 285 -7.20 7.44 -18.11
N SER A 286 -8.46 7.91 -18.08
CA SER A 286 -9.50 7.45 -19.01
C SER A 286 -9.27 7.90 -20.46
N GLU A 287 -8.56 9.02 -20.66
CA GLU A 287 -8.19 9.53 -21.98
C GLU A 287 -7.02 8.75 -22.61
N ARG A 288 -6.25 8.02 -21.81
CA ARG A 288 -5.14 7.19 -22.30
C ARG A 288 -5.67 5.90 -22.94
N LYS A 289 -4.95 5.41 -23.94
CA LYS A 289 -5.24 4.11 -24.58
C LYS A 289 -4.52 2.99 -23.83
N TRP A 290 -5.29 2.09 -23.24
CA TRP A 290 -4.80 0.90 -22.52
C TRP A 290 -5.06 -0.36 -23.33
N ALA A 291 -4.13 -1.30 -23.32
CA ALA A 291 -4.31 -2.60 -23.96
C ALA A 291 -5.14 -3.54 -23.06
N ASP A 292 -4.90 -3.49 -21.75
CA ASP A 292 -5.56 -4.28 -20.72
C ASP A 292 -7.05 -3.88 -20.58
N ASP A 293 -7.94 -4.85 -20.82
CA ASP A 293 -9.39 -4.68 -20.72
C ASP A 293 -9.85 -4.42 -19.27
N GLU A 294 -9.22 -5.08 -18.29
CA GLU A 294 -9.59 -4.92 -16.88
C GLU A 294 -9.17 -3.54 -16.36
N LEU A 295 -8.01 -3.04 -16.79
CA LEU A 295 -7.61 -1.66 -16.48
C LEU A 295 -8.62 -0.65 -17.03
N ARG A 296 -9.08 -0.81 -18.28
CA ARG A 296 -10.09 0.08 -18.87
C ARG A 296 -11.39 0.06 -18.08
N GLN A 297 -11.86 -1.14 -17.73
CA GLN A 297 -13.08 -1.29 -16.94
C GLN A 297 -12.96 -0.67 -15.55
N ASP A 298 -11.83 -0.87 -14.86
CA ASP A 298 -11.61 -0.31 -13.52
C ASP A 298 -11.50 1.22 -13.55
N VAL A 299 -10.82 1.80 -14.55
CA VAL A 299 -10.74 3.26 -14.73
C VAL A 299 -12.12 3.85 -14.96
N GLU A 300 -12.93 3.27 -15.85
CA GLU A 300 -14.27 3.79 -16.14
C GLU A 300 -15.21 3.64 -14.93
N THR A 301 -15.13 2.49 -14.23
CA THR A 301 -15.90 2.26 -13.00
C THR A 301 -15.56 3.28 -11.92
N LEU A 302 -14.26 3.51 -11.68
CA LEU A 302 -13.78 4.52 -10.73
C LEU A 302 -14.22 5.92 -11.13
N LYS A 303 -14.13 6.26 -12.42
CA LYS A 303 -14.56 7.56 -12.96
C LYS A 303 -16.03 7.80 -12.67
N GLN A 304 -16.89 6.82 -12.98
CA GLN A 304 -18.32 6.93 -12.76
C GLN A 304 -18.63 7.09 -11.26
N GLN A 305 -18.10 6.21 -10.41
CA GLN A 305 -18.34 6.26 -8.96
C GLN A 305 -17.85 7.56 -8.31
N LEU A 306 -16.68 8.05 -8.71
CA LEU A 306 -16.15 9.32 -8.19
C LEU A 306 -16.95 10.52 -8.73
N THR A 307 -17.43 10.47 -9.96
CA THR A 307 -18.27 11.54 -10.55
C THR A 307 -19.63 11.59 -9.86
N ASP A 308 -20.28 10.45 -9.67
CA ASP A 308 -21.58 10.36 -8.99
C ASP A 308 -21.46 10.84 -7.54
N ALA A 309 -20.41 10.39 -6.84
CA ALA A 309 -20.15 10.85 -5.49
C ALA A 309 -19.81 12.34 -5.43
N TYR A 310 -18.96 12.84 -6.33
CA TYR A 310 -18.63 14.27 -6.41
C TYR A 310 -19.89 15.10 -6.63
N ASN A 311 -20.78 14.69 -7.53
CA ASN A 311 -22.03 15.39 -7.80
C ASN A 311 -22.96 15.37 -6.58
N SER A 312 -23.09 14.22 -5.91
CA SER A 312 -23.86 14.11 -4.65
C SER A 312 -23.28 15.02 -3.56
N MET A 313 -21.94 15.13 -3.51
CA MET A 313 -21.21 15.96 -2.56
C MET A 313 -21.19 17.46 -2.95
N THR A 314 -21.81 17.84 -4.07
CA THR A 314 -21.91 19.23 -4.53
C THR A 314 -23.35 19.73 -4.51
N THR A 315 -24.10 19.37 -3.48
CA THR A 315 -25.48 19.84 -3.30
C THR A 315 -25.52 21.06 -2.37
N PHE A 316 -26.52 21.93 -2.59
CA PHE A 316 -26.74 23.10 -1.72
C PHE A 316 -27.07 22.70 -0.28
N ASP A 317 -27.77 21.57 -0.09
CA ASP A 317 -28.11 21.04 1.23
C ASP A 317 -26.87 20.65 2.04
N GLU A 318 -25.86 20.06 1.40
CA GLU A 318 -24.59 19.76 2.08
C GLU A 318 -23.83 21.03 2.47
N TYR A 319 -23.75 22.01 1.57
CA TYR A 319 -23.17 23.32 1.90
C TYR A 319 -23.88 23.96 3.09
N TYR A 320 -25.21 23.93 3.07
CA TYR A 320 -26.03 24.50 4.14
C TYR A 320 -25.90 23.73 5.46
N ALA A 321 -25.69 22.42 5.40
CA ALA A 321 -25.39 21.59 6.56
C ALA A 321 -24.02 21.94 7.17
N GLU A 322 -22.96 22.09 6.36
CA GLU A 322 -21.63 22.53 6.82
C GLU A 322 -21.73 23.89 7.52
N LEU A 323 -22.40 24.85 6.89
CA LEU A 323 -22.63 26.19 7.43
C LEU A 323 -23.37 26.17 8.78
N LYS A 324 -24.41 25.32 8.91
CA LYS A 324 -25.15 25.11 10.16
C LYS A 324 -24.29 24.53 11.28
N THR A 325 -23.37 23.62 10.95
CA THR A 325 -22.41 23.07 11.94
C THR A 325 -21.34 24.07 12.36
N LYS A 326 -21.26 25.24 11.70
CA LYS A 326 -20.28 26.31 11.94
C LYS A 326 -18.84 25.85 11.74
N ARG A 327 -18.63 24.79 10.97
CA ARG A 327 -17.31 24.25 10.68
C ARG A 327 -17.23 23.95 9.19
N LEU A 328 -16.48 24.77 8.47
CA LEU A 328 -16.30 24.61 7.04
C LEU A 328 -15.03 23.81 6.79
N LEU A 329 -15.11 22.81 5.92
CA LEU A 329 -13.96 22.04 5.50
C LEU A 329 -13.83 22.15 3.98
N TRP A 330 -12.62 21.96 3.45
CA TRP A 330 -12.44 21.93 2.01
C TRP A 330 -13.17 20.72 1.41
N SER A 331 -14.36 20.97 0.88
CA SER A 331 -15.18 19.99 0.15
C SER A 331 -15.40 20.45 -1.30
N PRO A 332 -15.90 19.55 -2.18
CA PRO A 332 -16.23 19.87 -3.56
C PRO A 332 -17.14 21.10 -3.75
N THR A 333 -18.08 21.36 -2.83
CA THR A 333 -19.00 22.51 -2.89
C THR A 333 -18.25 23.83 -3.02
N HIS A 334 -17.26 24.06 -2.16
CA HIS A 334 -16.49 25.30 -2.05
C HIS A 334 -15.59 25.57 -3.27
N ARG A 335 -15.15 24.51 -3.96
CA ARG A 335 -14.20 24.60 -5.09
C ARG A 335 -14.88 24.52 -6.47
N SER A 336 -16.13 24.07 -6.53
CA SER A 336 -16.83 23.83 -7.78
C SER A 336 -17.40 25.11 -8.38
N ALA A 337 -16.86 25.56 -9.51
CA ALA A 337 -17.40 26.72 -10.22
C ALA A 337 -18.84 26.49 -10.75
N THR A 338 -19.19 25.24 -11.08
CA THR A 338 -20.56 24.90 -11.50
C THR A 338 -21.54 24.97 -10.34
N PHE A 339 -21.15 24.53 -9.13
CA PHE A 339 -21.96 24.68 -7.92
C PHE A 339 -22.36 26.14 -7.70
N TRP A 340 -21.38 27.06 -7.70
CA TRP A 340 -21.65 28.48 -7.49
C TRP A 340 -22.55 29.05 -8.58
N LYS A 341 -22.34 28.70 -9.86
CA LYS A 341 -23.22 29.17 -10.95
C LYS A 341 -24.65 28.64 -10.84
N THR A 342 -24.83 27.40 -10.42
CA THR A 342 -26.16 26.76 -10.34
C THR A 342 -26.96 27.23 -9.14
N TYR A 343 -26.32 27.36 -7.96
CA TYR A 343 -27.03 27.63 -6.71
C TYR A 343 -26.97 29.09 -6.24
N ILE A 344 -26.32 30.00 -6.98
CA ILE A 344 -26.22 31.43 -6.57
C ILE A 344 -27.59 32.08 -6.33
N GLU A 345 -28.62 31.65 -7.05
CA GLU A 345 -29.98 32.16 -6.86
C GLU A 345 -30.57 31.76 -5.48
N GLU A 346 -30.22 30.59 -4.97
CA GLU A 346 -30.58 30.17 -3.60
C GLU A 346 -29.89 31.03 -2.54
N PHE A 347 -28.64 31.44 -2.78
CA PHE A 347 -27.95 32.40 -1.91
C PHE A 347 -28.59 33.79 -1.95
N ARG A 348 -29.19 34.19 -3.08
CA ARG A 348 -29.93 35.46 -3.21
C ARG A 348 -31.30 35.39 -2.53
N SER A 349 -31.89 34.19 -2.46
CA SER A 349 -33.17 33.96 -1.80
C SER A 349 -33.12 34.40 -0.31
N GLN A 350 -34.29 34.74 0.24
CA GLN A 350 -34.44 35.14 1.64
C GLN A 350 -33.51 36.30 2.07
N ASP A 351 -33.31 37.29 1.20
CA ASP A 351 -32.47 38.47 1.46
C ASP A 351 -31.05 38.09 1.91
N TRP A 352 -30.39 37.22 1.15
CA TRP A 352 -29.00 36.81 1.40
C TRP A 352 -28.77 36.18 2.79
N ALA A 353 -29.76 35.46 3.32
CA ALA A 353 -29.68 34.84 4.65
C ALA A 353 -28.45 33.93 4.81
N VAL A 354 -28.14 33.13 3.79
CA VAL A 354 -26.99 32.21 3.81
C VAL A 354 -25.67 32.97 3.79
N LEU A 355 -25.57 34.03 2.98
CA LEU A 355 -24.39 34.91 2.96
C LEU A 355 -24.19 35.63 4.30
N LYS A 356 -25.28 36.08 4.94
CA LYS A 356 -25.25 36.68 6.28
C LYS A 356 -24.70 35.70 7.32
N GLN A 357 -25.13 34.44 7.28
CA GLN A 357 -24.62 33.38 8.15
C GLN A 357 -23.14 33.09 7.89
N LEU A 358 -22.70 33.07 6.62
CA LEU A 358 -21.29 32.90 6.26
C LEU A 358 -20.41 34.04 6.80
N VAL A 359 -20.86 35.30 6.67
CA VAL A 359 -20.13 36.46 7.20
C VAL A 359 -20.08 36.42 8.72
N GLN A 360 -21.18 36.04 9.38
CA GLN A 360 -21.21 35.88 10.84
C GLN A 360 -20.23 34.80 11.29
N LEU A 361 -20.13 33.69 10.54
CA LEU A 361 -19.16 32.62 10.81
C LEU A 361 -17.73 33.13 10.65
N LEU A 362 -17.43 33.88 9.59
CA LEU A 362 -16.11 34.49 9.38
C LEU A 362 -15.72 35.46 10.51
N GLN A 363 -16.69 36.18 11.07
CA GLN A 363 -16.46 37.11 12.17
C GLN A 363 -16.21 36.42 13.51
N THR A 364 -16.83 35.25 13.73
CA THR A 364 -16.83 34.54 15.02
C THR A 364 -15.85 33.37 15.10
N SER A 365 -15.45 32.79 13.98
CA SER A 365 -14.55 31.64 13.94
C SER A 365 -13.09 32.07 14.07
N GLU A 366 -12.33 31.34 14.89
CA GLU A 366 -10.88 31.45 15.03
C GLU A 366 -10.12 30.29 14.35
N GLU A 367 -10.85 29.29 13.81
CA GLU A 367 -10.23 28.14 13.13
C GLU A 367 -9.70 28.54 11.75
N PRO A 368 -8.38 28.37 11.46
CA PRO A 368 -7.78 28.82 10.21
C PRO A 368 -8.45 28.24 8.95
N VAL A 369 -8.77 26.95 8.95
CA VAL A 369 -9.41 26.28 7.80
C VAL A 369 -10.77 26.87 7.50
N THR A 370 -11.61 27.04 8.54
CA THR A 370 -12.94 27.65 8.37
C THR A 370 -12.84 29.09 7.84
N GLN A 371 -11.87 29.87 8.31
CA GLN A 371 -11.62 31.23 7.80
C GLN A 371 -11.17 31.23 6.33
N ALA A 372 -10.24 30.35 5.95
CA ALA A 372 -9.76 30.24 4.57
C ALA A 372 -10.88 29.85 3.60
N VAL A 373 -11.68 28.84 3.96
CA VAL A 373 -12.83 28.39 3.17
C VAL A 373 -13.87 29.51 3.04
N ALA A 374 -14.22 30.17 4.14
CA ALA A 374 -15.18 31.28 4.11
C ALA A 374 -14.71 32.45 3.25
N CYS A 375 -13.41 32.79 3.26
CA CYS A 375 -12.84 33.80 2.37
C CYS A 375 -12.97 33.38 0.89
N ASN A 376 -12.64 32.13 0.56
CA ASN A 376 -12.78 31.62 -0.80
C ASN A 376 -14.25 31.65 -1.27
N ASP A 377 -15.19 31.22 -0.43
CA ASP A 377 -16.62 31.22 -0.74
C ASP A 377 -17.14 32.62 -1.03
N ILE A 378 -16.77 33.60 -0.20
CA ILE A 378 -17.13 35.00 -0.43
C ILE A 378 -16.58 35.48 -1.78
N ALA A 379 -15.34 35.12 -2.13
CA ALA A 379 -14.78 35.46 -3.44
C ALA A 379 -15.60 34.84 -4.58
N CYS A 380 -15.98 33.56 -4.46
CA CYS A 380 -16.81 32.87 -5.44
C CYS A 380 -18.20 33.51 -5.60
N ILE A 381 -18.84 33.88 -4.49
CA ILE A 381 -20.15 34.56 -4.48
C ILE A 381 -20.04 35.94 -5.15
N VAL A 382 -19.01 36.73 -4.82
CA VAL A 382 -18.79 38.07 -5.40
C VAL A 382 -18.57 37.99 -6.91
N ASN A 383 -17.73 37.07 -7.36
CA ASN A 383 -17.44 36.88 -8.79
C ASN A 383 -18.67 36.41 -9.58
N THR A 384 -19.54 35.60 -8.96
CA THR A 384 -20.74 35.05 -9.63
C THR A 384 -21.93 36.00 -9.55
N ALA A 385 -22.09 36.72 -8.44
CA ALA A 385 -23.14 37.71 -8.21
C ALA A 385 -22.55 39.01 -7.62
N PRO A 386 -22.11 39.96 -8.47
CA PRO A 386 -21.49 41.22 -8.05
C PRO A 386 -22.37 42.07 -7.11
N GLN A 387 -23.69 41.94 -7.18
CA GLN A 387 -24.64 42.64 -6.32
C GLN A 387 -24.42 42.34 -4.81
N SER A 388 -23.86 41.17 -4.49
CA SER A 388 -23.53 40.76 -3.12
C SER A 388 -22.56 41.70 -2.40
N VAL A 389 -21.74 42.46 -3.14
CA VAL A 389 -20.77 43.43 -2.60
C VAL A 389 -21.45 44.48 -1.71
N THR A 390 -22.64 44.95 -2.10
CA THR A 390 -23.39 45.94 -1.31
C THR A 390 -23.83 45.38 0.04
N VAL A 391 -24.23 44.10 0.08
CA VAL A 391 -24.64 43.39 1.30
C VAL A 391 -23.43 43.10 2.17
N LEU A 392 -22.33 42.60 1.58
CA LEU A 392 -21.07 42.33 2.28
C LEU A 392 -20.48 43.57 2.96
N ASN A 393 -20.56 44.73 2.30
CA ASN A 393 -20.13 46.00 2.88
C ASN A 393 -21.00 46.40 4.08
N LYS A 394 -22.34 46.25 4.00
CA LYS A 394 -23.25 46.53 5.11
C LYS A 394 -23.01 45.62 6.32
N LEU A 395 -22.59 44.37 6.08
CA LEU A 395 -22.32 43.39 7.13
C LEU A 395 -20.90 43.51 7.74
N GLY A 396 -20.07 44.43 7.26
CA GLY A 396 -18.70 44.62 7.76
C GLY A 396 -17.72 43.50 7.37
N ALA A 397 -18.08 42.63 6.41
CA ALA A 397 -17.24 41.52 5.98
C ALA A 397 -15.90 41.99 5.41
N LYS A 398 -15.90 43.13 4.70
CA LYS A 398 -14.70 43.73 4.09
C LYS A 398 -13.61 44.02 5.11
N ILE A 399 -13.95 44.62 6.24
CA ILE A 399 -12.99 44.97 7.29
C ILE A 399 -12.34 43.69 7.82
N LYS A 400 -13.17 42.67 8.11
CA LYS A 400 -12.68 41.38 8.63
C LYS A 400 -11.78 40.65 7.64
N ILE A 401 -12.13 40.61 6.35
CA ILE A 401 -11.29 39.98 5.32
C ILE A 401 -9.95 40.71 5.19
N MET A 402 -9.94 42.05 5.26
CA MET A 402 -8.70 42.83 5.23
C MET A 402 -7.82 42.59 6.47
N GLU A 403 -8.41 42.37 7.65
CA GLU A 403 -7.66 41.94 8.84
C GLU A 403 -7.01 40.57 8.61
N LEU A 404 -7.74 39.62 8.03
CA LEU A 404 -7.28 38.25 7.77
C LEU A 404 -6.13 38.15 6.76
N MET A 405 -5.90 39.18 5.94
CA MET A 405 -4.71 39.27 5.09
C MET A 405 -3.40 39.30 5.89
N ASN A 406 -3.46 39.69 7.17
CA ASN A 406 -2.33 39.69 8.11
C ASN A 406 -2.35 38.48 9.06
N SER A 407 -3.15 37.45 8.77
CA SER A 407 -3.20 36.23 9.60
C SER A 407 -1.85 35.52 9.67
N ALA A 408 -1.60 34.79 10.76
CA ALA A 408 -0.40 33.97 10.92
C ALA A 408 -0.39 32.78 9.93
N ASP A 409 -1.58 32.29 9.54
CA ASP A 409 -1.74 31.15 8.65
C ASP A 409 -1.57 31.59 7.16
N PRO A 410 -0.67 30.94 6.39
CA PRO A 410 -0.40 31.33 5.01
C PRO A 410 -1.57 31.10 4.05
N GLU A 411 -2.40 30.08 4.28
CA GLU A 411 -3.55 29.75 3.43
C GLU A 411 -4.68 30.76 3.65
N VAL A 412 -4.94 31.13 4.91
CA VAL A 412 -5.90 32.19 5.25
C VAL A 412 -5.52 33.51 4.59
N ARG A 413 -4.24 33.92 4.65
CA ARG A 413 -3.78 35.14 3.98
C ARG A 413 -3.99 35.09 2.48
N TYR A 414 -3.70 33.95 1.85
CA TYR A 414 -3.83 33.77 0.41
C TYR A 414 -5.29 33.91 -0.04
N GLU A 415 -6.22 33.22 0.61
CA GLU A 415 -7.64 33.29 0.26
C GLU A 415 -8.27 34.65 0.65
N ALA A 416 -7.85 35.26 1.76
CA ALA A 416 -8.28 36.60 2.14
C ALA A 416 -7.84 37.68 1.13
N LEU A 417 -6.60 37.57 0.61
CA LEU A 417 -6.10 38.46 -0.44
C LEU A 417 -6.93 38.31 -1.72
N LYS A 418 -7.19 37.07 -2.15
CA LYS A 418 -8.00 36.76 -3.33
C LYS A 418 -9.45 37.26 -3.20
N ALA A 419 -10.06 37.09 -2.02
CA ALA A 419 -11.38 37.64 -1.72
C ALA A 419 -11.40 39.17 -1.76
N THR A 420 -10.36 39.81 -1.23
CA THR A 420 -10.21 41.28 -1.29
C THR A 420 -10.07 41.76 -2.73
N GLN A 421 -9.28 41.08 -3.56
CA GLN A 421 -9.15 41.39 -4.99
C GLN A 421 -10.50 41.28 -5.71
N ALA A 422 -11.28 40.23 -5.46
CA ALA A 422 -12.62 40.07 -6.02
C ALA A 422 -13.58 41.20 -5.59
N LEU A 423 -13.59 41.56 -4.30
CA LEU A 423 -14.38 42.67 -3.77
C LEU A 423 -14.02 44.00 -4.44
N ILE A 424 -12.73 44.32 -4.55
CA ILE A 424 -12.26 45.57 -5.16
C ILE A 424 -12.58 45.59 -6.66
N GLY A 425 -12.38 44.47 -7.37
CA GLY A 425 -12.64 44.39 -8.81
C GLY A 425 -14.09 44.67 -9.19
N HIS A 426 -15.04 44.25 -8.35
CA HIS A 426 -16.48 44.44 -8.59
C HIS A 426 -17.08 45.69 -7.92
N MET A 427 -16.34 46.39 -7.05
CA MET A 427 -16.77 47.65 -6.43
C MET A 427 -16.85 48.82 -7.41
N PHE A 428 -16.11 48.78 -8.52
CA PHE A 428 -16.06 49.86 -9.52
C PHE A 428 -16.89 49.56 -10.78
N ALA A 429 -17.55 48.39 -10.84
CA ALA A 429 -18.32 47.93 -11.99
C ALA A 429 -19.85 48.04 -11.80
N SER A 430 -20.31 48.56 -10.66
CA SER A 430 -21.72 48.67 -10.27
C SER A 430 -22.21 50.12 -10.21
#